data_AF-C7NA40-F1
#
_entry.id   AF-C7NA40-F1
#
_cell.length_a   1.000
_cell.length_b   1.000
_cell.length_c   1.000
_cell.angle_alpha   90.00
_cell.angle_beta   90.00
_cell.angle_gamma   90.00
#
_symmetry.space_group_name_H-M   'P 1'
#
loop_
_entity.id
_entity.type
_entity.pdbx_description
1 polymer ?
#
loop_
_entity_poly.entity_id
_entity_poly.type
_entity_poly.pdbx_seq_one_letter_code
_entity_poly.pdbx_strand_id
1 'polypeptide(L)'
;MANKNKNGYEYIWATPLNSKFELENSISAYIEINTDFVNSKFNEAKLVKVNPYVRFNKIFVNFLNYYDNFFEIEKKILKDKKIKDLTAENTAKNKPRRNFGFKSKNIEEEKDSNFILKNFKKNVENNVINYLRELDFISGTTVIDVICEKISKEIKNEVLGKKLKKYFFQLNREEQEYISLLVYNQQINSVNCMKNLKIGVQYFFYDSIIYKEKKQKNKIIIYINKEKSKENTTKLKILELLFLEFGLELKVFWENHFGVVSVDETVKIDEIAVF
;
A
#
# COMPACT_ATOMS: atom_id res chain seq x y z
N MET A 1 -8.83 28.45 8.52
CA MET A 1 -8.04 29.69 8.77
C MET A 1 -6.86 29.33 9.64
N ALA A 2 -5.66 29.20 9.08
CA ALA A 2 -4.46 28.86 9.82
C ALA A 2 -3.68 30.14 10.18
N ASN A 3 -3.39 30.30 11.47
CA ASN A 3 -2.64 31.41 12.06
C ASN A 3 -1.22 31.47 11.46
N LYS A 4 -0.86 32.60 10.84
CA LYS A 4 0.41 32.82 10.11
C LYS A 4 1.65 33.09 10.99
N ASN A 5 1.52 33.15 12.32
CA ASN A 5 2.60 33.55 13.22
C ASN A 5 2.92 32.50 14.29
N LYS A 6 3.40 31.32 13.89
CA LYS A 6 4.00 30.35 14.83
C LYS A 6 5.33 29.85 14.29
N ASN A 7 6.39 30.62 14.55
CA ASN A 7 7.76 30.16 14.43
C ASN A 7 8.08 29.24 15.61
N GLY A 8 8.60 28.05 15.32
CA GLY A 8 9.13 27.10 16.31
C GLY A 8 8.10 26.08 16.80
N TYR A 9 8.04 24.93 16.15
CA TYR A 9 7.46 23.72 16.72
C TYR A 9 8.59 22.73 17.03
N GLU A 10 8.66 22.25 18.27
CA GLU A 10 9.49 21.10 18.64
C GLU A 10 8.76 19.82 18.19
N TYR A 11 9.38 19.07 17.29
CA TYR A 11 8.86 17.76 16.88
C TYR A 11 9.26 16.71 17.92
N ILE A 12 8.26 15.96 18.37
CA ILE A 12 8.38 14.97 19.46
C ILE A 12 9.32 13.79 19.07
N TRP A 13 9.63 13.62 17.78
CA TRP A 13 10.30 12.42 17.24
C TRP A 13 11.69 12.64 16.64
N ALA A 14 12.20 13.88 16.52
CA ALA A 14 13.60 14.04 16.15
C ALA A 14 14.51 13.90 17.34
N THR A 15 15.35 12.87 17.27
CA THR A 15 16.71 12.98 17.77
C THR A 15 17.62 12.87 16.55
N PRO A 16 18.36 13.94 16.21
CA PRO A 16 19.33 14.54 17.12
C PRO A 16 19.13 16.05 17.38
N LEU A 17 19.89 16.58 18.35
CA LEU A 17 19.86 17.97 18.82
C LEU A 17 20.18 19.05 17.74
N ASN A 18 20.59 18.65 16.53
CA ASN A 18 21.01 19.52 15.44
C ASN A 18 20.09 19.40 14.21
N SER A 19 18.78 19.63 14.38
CA SER A 19 17.84 19.69 13.24
C SER A 19 16.82 20.80 13.40
N LYS A 20 16.51 21.51 12.29
CA LYS A 20 15.45 22.52 12.23
C LYS A 20 14.32 22.02 11.33
N PHE A 21 13.10 22.18 11.78
CA PHE A 21 11.92 21.71 11.06
C PHE A 21 11.21 22.83 10.34
N GLU A 22 10.85 22.59 9.08
CA GLU A 22 10.04 23.50 8.27
C GLU A 22 8.79 22.78 7.77
N LEU A 23 7.65 23.44 7.89
CA LEU A 23 6.38 22.95 7.36
C LEU A 23 6.39 23.12 5.85
N GLU A 24 6.30 22.03 5.11
CA GLU A 24 6.25 22.08 3.66
C GLU A 24 4.81 21.90 3.17
N ASN A 25 4.38 22.80 2.30
CA ASN A 25 3.01 22.84 1.77
C ASN A 25 2.80 21.89 0.58
N SER A 26 3.85 21.22 0.10
CA SER A 26 3.88 20.39 -1.10
C SER A 26 4.38 18.96 -0.82
N ILE A 27 4.04 18.37 0.33
CA ILE A 27 4.38 16.97 0.66
C ILE A 27 3.16 16.05 0.47
N SER A 28 3.44 14.79 0.10
CA SER A 28 2.50 13.68 0.01
C SER A 28 1.63 13.52 1.27
N ALA A 29 0.36 13.17 1.10
CA ALA A 29 -0.55 12.84 2.21
C ALA A 29 -0.19 11.53 2.94
N TYR A 30 0.77 10.76 2.41
CA TYR A 30 1.24 9.49 2.96
C TYR A 30 2.36 9.69 4.00
N ILE A 31 2.59 8.66 4.83
CA ILE A 31 3.73 8.57 5.74
C ILE A 31 5.02 8.55 4.91
N GLU A 32 5.70 9.68 4.84
CA GLU A 32 7.06 9.77 4.35
C GLU A 32 8.03 9.60 5.53
N ILE A 33 8.84 8.55 5.48
CA ILE A 33 9.92 8.38 6.45
C ILE A 33 11.20 8.84 5.79
N ASN A 34 11.75 9.91 6.32
CA ASN A 34 13.03 10.42 5.87
C ASN A 34 14.11 9.43 6.31
N THR A 35 14.48 8.51 5.42
CA THR A 35 15.38 7.37 5.69
C THR A 35 16.75 7.85 6.16
N ASP A 36 17.17 9.04 5.74
CA ASP A 36 18.37 9.72 6.21
C ASP A 36 18.40 9.92 7.72
N PHE A 37 17.24 10.00 8.42
CA PHE A 37 17.12 10.23 9.86
C PHE A 37 17.07 8.94 10.69
N VAL A 38 16.77 7.81 10.05
CA VAL A 38 16.67 6.53 10.75
C VAL A 38 18.09 5.99 10.92
N ASN A 39 18.60 6.05 12.16
CA ASN A 39 19.92 5.57 12.62
C ASN A 39 21.14 6.47 12.36
N SER A 40 20.99 7.68 11.84
CA SER A 40 22.12 8.60 11.65
C SER A 40 22.29 9.58 12.82
N LYS A 41 23.55 9.86 13.18
CA LYS A 41 23.92 11.01 14.03
C LYS A 41 24.43 12.10 13.10
N PHE A 42 23.69 13.20 12.98
CA PHE A 42 24.14 14.34 12.16
C PHE A 42 25.17 15.17 12.91
N ASN A 43 26.30 15.47 12.25
CA ASN A 43 27.34 16.34 12.80
C ASN A 43 27.02 17.84 12.59
N GLU A 44 26.14 18.18 11.64
CA GLU A 44 25.74 19.56 11.30
C GLU A 44 24.21 19.75 11.34
N ALA A 45 23.76 21.00 11.50
CA ALA A 45 22.35 21.34 11.60
C ALA A 45 21.60 21.13 10.26
N LYS A 46 20.80 20.06 10.16
CA LYS A 46 20.03 19.74 8.94
C LYS A 46 18.64 20.38 8.97
N LEU A 47 18.25 21.06 7.89
CA LEU A 47 16.87 21.51 7.67
C LEU A 47 16.04 20.32 7.20
N VAL A 48 14.92 20.06 7.88
CA VAL A 48 14.05 18.91 7.64
C VAL A 48 12.67 19.41 7.32
N LYS A 49 12.23 19.14 6.10
CA LYS A 49 10.87 19.41 5.70
C LYS A 49 9.96 18.30 6.21
N VAL A 50 8.83 18.70 6.79
CA VAL A 50 7.93 17.80 7.50
C VAL A 50 6.48 18.07 7.14
N ASN A 51 5.72 17.00 6.92
CA ASN A 51 4.29 17.06 6.66
C ASN A 51 3.49 16.88 7.96
N PRO A 52 2.71 17.89 8.40
CA PRO A 52 1.86 17.77 9.59
C PRO A 52 0.52 17.05 9.33
N TYR A 53 0.16 16.78 8.07
CA TYR A 53 -1.15 16.23 7.66
C TYR A 53 -1.09 14.76 7.25
N VAL A 54 -0.37 13.96 8.03
CA VAL A 54 -0.22 12.52 7.77
C VAL A 54 -1.53 11.78 8.04
N ARG A 55 -1.91 10.83 7.18
CA ARG A 55 -3.18 10.07 7.24
C ARG A 55 -3.49 9.45 8.61
N PHE A 56 -2.47 9.02 9.34
CA PHE A 56 -2.60 8.39 10.67
C PHE A 56 -2.23 9.32 11.84
N ASN A 57 -2.21 10.65 11.66
CA ASN A 57 -1.82 11.60 12.71
C ASN A 57 -2.55 11.38 14.04
N LYS A 58 -3.86 11.08 14.02
CA LYS A 58 -4.63 10.80 15.25
C LYS A 58 -4.10 9.57 16.00
N ILE A 59 -3.69 8.52 15.29
CA ILE A 59 -3.10 7.32 15.88
C ILE A 59 -1.74 7.66 16.49
N PHE A 60 -0.92 8.45 15.80
CA PHE A 60 0.38 8.91 16.31
C PHE A 60 0.26 9.74 17.59
N VAL A 61 -0.63 10.74 17.61
CA VAL A 61 -0.87 11.58 18.79
C VAL A 61 -1.31 10.72 19.97
N ASN A 62 -2.21 9.77 19.74
CA ASN A 62 -2.67 8.88 20.80
C ASN A 62 -1.54 7.97 21.29
N PHE A 63 -0.78 7.35 20.39
CA PHE A 63 0.35 6.49 20.75
C PHE A 63 1.34 7.25 21.63
N LEU A 64 1.77 8.45 21.23
CA LEU A 64 2.66 9.29 22.03
C LEU A 64 2.11 9.60 23.42
N ASN A 65 0.86 10.06 23.47
CA ASN A 65 0.23 10.43 24.74
C ASN A 65 0.16 9.24 25.71
N TYR A 66 -0.19 8.05 25.21
CA TYR A 66 -0.22 6.85 26.06
C TYR A 66 1.20 6.38 26.43
N TYR A 67 2.13 6.43 25.49
CA TYR A 67 3.48 5.95 25.68
C TYR A 67 4.24 6.82 26.68
N ASP A 68 4.14 8.15 26.59
CA ASP A 68 4.76 9.06 27.56
C ASP A 68 4.15 8.92 28.96
N ASN A 69 2.84 8.70 29.05
CA ASN A 69 2.16 8.46 30.33
C ASN A 69 2.58 7.13 30.99
N PHE A 70 2.84 6.07 30.21
CA PHE A 70 3.29 4.77 30.73
C PHE A 70 4.59 4.90 31.54
N PHE A 71 5.56 5.66 31.04
CA PHE A 71 6.85 5.84 31.73
C PHE A 71 6.82 6.89 32.84
N GLU A 72 5.90 7.86 32.81
CA GLU A 72 5.64 8.71 33.99
C GLU A 72 5.16 7.87 35.17
N ILE A 73 4.26 6.91 34.91
CA ILE A 73 3.75 5.98 35.92
C ILE A 73 4.88 5.08 36.43
N GLU A 74 5.72 4.53 35.55
CA GLU A 74 6.85 3.69 35.94
C GLU A 74 7.89 4.46 36.77
N LYS A 75 8.24 5.69 36.38
CA LYS A 75 9.12 6.57 37.16
C LYS A 75 8.57 6.88 38.55
N LYS A 76 7.24 7.07 38.68
CA LYS A 76 6.58 7.24 39.97
C LYS A 76 6.68 5.95 40.81
N ILE A 77 6.40 4.80 40.22
CA ILE A 77 6.53 3.49 40.90
C ILE A 77 7.97 3.23 41.37
N LEU A 78 8.98 3.58 40.56
CA LEU A 78 10.39 3.46 40.94
C LEU A 78 10.76 4.39 42.11
N LYS A 79 10.29 5.65 42.07
CA LYS A 79 10.48 6.61 43.17
C LYS A 79 9.79 6.12 44.45
N ASP A 80 8.59 5.61 44.36
CA ASP A 80 7.82 5.11 45.50
C ASP A 80 8.47 3.87 46.13
N LYS A 81 9.03 2.96 45.32
CA LYS A 81 9.85 1.84 45.82
C LYS A 81 11.10 2.34 46.55
N LYS A 82 11.83 3.29 45.96
CA LYS A 82 13.04 3.88 46.57
C LYS A 82 12.72 4.57 47.91
N ILE A 83 11.58 5.24 48.01
CA ILE A 83 11.09 5.85 49.26
C ILE A 83 10.71 4.78 50.30
N LYS A 84 10.07 3.68 49.90
CA LYS A 84 9.76 2.56 50.80
C LYS A 84 11.02 1.88 51.33
N ASP A 85 12.02 1.68 50.49
CA ASP A 85 13.29 1.07 50.92
C ASP A 85 14.06 1.99 51.87
N LEU A 86 14.09 3.30 51.62
CA LEU A 86 14.70 4.30 52.51
C LEU A 86 13.98 4.41 53.87
N THR A 87 12.65 4.30 53.88
CA THR A 87 11.87 4.31 55.13
C THR A 87 12.04 3.00 55.91
N ALA A 88 12.15 1.85 55.24
CA ALA A 88 12.49 0.57 55.86
C ALA A 88 13.91 0.52 56.44
N GLU A 89 14.90 1.14 55.78
CA GLU A 89 16.25 1.27 56.34
C GLU A 89 16.30 2.20 57.55
N ASN A 90 15.50 3.28 57.56
CA ASN A 90 15.49 4.23 58.66
C ASN A 90 14.74 3.70 59.88
N THR A 91 13.73 2.83 59.72
CA THR A 91 13.12 2.09 60.82
C THR A 91 14.05 1.01 61.38
N ALA A 92 14.92 0.41 60.56
CA ALA A 92 15.94 -0.55 60.99
C ALA A 92 17.15 0.08 61.72
N LYS A 93 17.41 1.38 61.55
CA LYS A 93 18.54 2.10 62.18
C LYS A 93 18.36 2.44 63.67
N ASN A 94 17.23 2.07 64.30
CA ASN A 94 17.00 2.16 65.76
C ASN A 94 17.49 0.91 66.55
N LYS A 95 18.44 0.15 66.02
CA LYS A 95 19.25 -0.85 66.76
C LYS A 95 20.74 -0.60 66.51
N PRO A 96 21.63 -0.81 67.50
CA PRO A 96 22.98 -0.27 67.48
C PRO A 96 23.83 -0.85 66.35
N ARG A 97 24.50 0.05 65.60
CA ARG A 97 25.30 -0.22 64.40
C ARG A 97 26.65 -0.86 64.72
N ARG A 98 27.00 -1.93 64.00
CA ARG A 98 28.40 -2.28 63.68
C ARG A 98 28.69 -1.84 62.24
N ASN A 99 29.72 -1.02 62.06
CA ASN A 99 30.16 -0.53 60.75
C ASN A 99 30.82 -1.66 59.95
N PHE A 100 30.24 -2.01 58.80
CA PHE A 100 30.96 -2.63 57.69
C PHE A 100 30.63 -1.87 56.41
N GLY A 101 31.67 -1.40 55.73
CA GLY A 101 31.55 -0.60 54.51
C GLY A 101 30.92 -1.41 53.38
N PHE A 102 29.80 -0.92 52.87
CA PHE A 102 29.26 -1.34 51.57
C PHE A 102 29.46 -0.19 50.59
N LYS A 103 30.37 -0.39 49.61
CA LYS A 103 30.42 0.42 48.39
C LYS A 103 29.13 0.18 47.60
N SER A 104 28.52 1.27 47.17
CA SER A 104 27.28 1.34 46.40
C SER A 104 27.38 0.63 45.04
N LYS A 105 26.77 -0.56 44.92
CA LYS A 105 26.49 -1.23 43.64
C LYS A 105 25.29 -0.63 42.88
N ASN A 106 24.44 0.14 43.56
CA ASN A 106 23.14 0.56 43.03
C ASN A 106 23.21 1.60 41.88
N ILE A 107 24.33 2.31 41.71
CA ILE A 107 24.43 3.39 40.69
C ILE A 107 24.70 2.84 39.28
N GLU A 108 25.37 1.71 39.15
CA GLU A 108 25.65 1.06 37.86
C GLU A 108 24.41 0.29 37.35
N GLU A 109 23.72 -0.44 38.22
CA GLU A 109 22.48 -1.16 37.87
C GLU A 109 21.33 -0.20 37.49
N GLU A 110 21.20 0.98 38.12
CA GLU A 110 20.21 2.01 37.72
C GLU A 110 20.52 2.64 36.36
N LYS A 111 21.79 2.75 35.97
CA LYS A 111 22.19 3.30 34.66
C LYS A 111 21.94 2.30 33.52
N ASP A 112 22.26 1.03 33.73
CA ASP A 112 22.01 -0.04 32.75
C ASP A 112 20.52 -0.30 32.55
N SER A 113 19.72 -0.31 33.62
CA SER A 113 18.27 -0.47 33.54
C SER A 113 17.63 0.67 32.73
N ASN A 114 18.06 1.91 32.97
CA ASN A 114 17.59 3.07 32.20
C ASN A 114 18.04 3.02 30.72
N PHE A 115 19.23 2.50 30.42
CA PHE A 115 19.72 2.33 29.05
C PHE A 115 18.93 1.26 28.29
N ILE A 116 18.68 0.10 28.92
CA ILE A 116 17.87 -0.98 28.37
C ILE A 116 16.45 -0.50 28.08
N LEU A 117 15.83 0.21 29.04
CA LEU A 117 14.49 0.77 28.89
C LEU A 117 14.42 1.80 27.75
N LYS A 118 15.43 2.66 27.63
CA LYS A 118 15.55 3.64 26.54
C LYS A 118 15.68 2.96 25.17
N ASN A 119 16.44 1.87 25.08
CA ASN A 119 16.56 1.09 23.86
C ASN A 119 15.27 0.33 23.52
N PHE A 120 14.59 -0.24 24.53
CA PHE A 120 13.29 -0.84 24.35
C PHE A 120 12.26 0.18 23.82
N LYS A 121 12.23 1.39 24.41
CA LYS A 121 11.43 2.53 23.92
C LYS A 121 11.66 2.80 22.44
N LYS A 122 12.93 3.03 22.09
CA LYS A 122 13.32 3.31 20.70
C LYS A 122 12.94 2.18 19.74
N ASN A 123 13.05 0.92 20.16
CA ASN A 123 12.70 -0.23 19.33
C ASN A 123 11.19 -0.34 19.08
N VAL A 124 10.36 -0.13 20.11
CA VAL A 124 8.89 -0.16 19.97
C VAL A 124 8.42 0.97 19.05
N GLU A 125 8.93 2.19 19.24
CA GLU A 125 8.63 3.35 18.39
C GLU A 125 8.97 3.05 16.92
N ASN A 126 10.19 2.57 16.66
CA ASN A 126 10.65 2.24 15.31
C ASN A 126 9.76 1.18 14.63
N ASN A 127 9.39 0.13 15.36
CA ASN A 127 8.57 -0.96 14.81
C ASN A 127 7.13 -0.50 14.50
N VAL A 128 6.51 0.28 15.39
CA VAL A 128 5.16 0.83 15.17
C VAL A 128 5.16 1.77 13.96
N ILE A 129 6.17 2.64 13.85
CA ILE A 129 6.33 3.56 12.72
C ILE A 129 6.50 2.80 11.40
N ASN A 130 7.35 1.77 11.39
CA ASN A 130 7.54 0.93 10.21
C ASN A 130 6.24 0.23 9.81
N TYR A 131 5.53 -0.37 10.77
CA TYR A 131 4.26 -1.04 10.51
C TYR A 131 3.18 -0.10 9.95
N LEU A 132 3.06 1.10 10.52
CA LEU A 132 2.11 2.10 10.02
C LEU A 132 2.48 2.60 8.62
N ARG A 133 3.76 2.72 8.29
CA ARG A 133 4.21 3.03 6.92
C ARG A 133 3.75 1.95 5.94
N GLU A 134 3.98 0.69 6.26
CA GLU A 134 3.54 -0.44 5.41
C GLU A 134 2.01 -0.44 5.26
N LEU A 135 1.27 -0.21 6.35
CA LEU A 135 -0.19 -0.08 6.28
C LEU A 135 -0.64 1.10 5.42
N ASP A 136 0.02 2.25 5.49
CA ASP A 136 -0.33 3.41 4.68
C ASP A 136 -0.01 3.19 3.20
N PHE A 137 1.07 2.48 2.91
CA PHE A 137 1.43 2.07 1.55
C PHE A 137 0.39 1.09 0.98
N ILE A 138 0.03 0.05 1.74
CA ILE A 138 -0.94 -0.98 1.31
C ILE A 138 -2.36 -0.41 1.18
N SER A 139 -2.78 0.43 2.12
CA SER A 139 -4.13 1.01 2.14
C SER A 139 -4.23 2.32 1.35
N GLY A 140 -3.13 2.78 0.77
CA GLY A 140 -3.02 4.03 0.04
C GLY A 140 -3.68 3.96 -1.34
N THR A 141 -4.18 5.10 -1.79
CA THR A 141 -4.59 5.31 -3.18
C THR A 141 -3.37 5.67 -4.02
N THR A 142 -2.99 4.80 -4.93
CA THR A 142 -1.88 5.05 -5.86
C THR A 142 -2.29 6.07 -6.93
N VAL A 143 -1.30 6.66 -7.60
CA VAL A 143 -1.55 7.51 -8.79
C VAL A 143 -2.31 6.72 -9.87
N ILE A 144 -2.02 5.42 -9.98
CA ILE A 144 -2.72 4.51 -10.90
C ILE A 144 -4.21 4.44 -10.55
N ASP A 145 -4.56 4.32 -9.27
CA ASP A 145 -5.96 4.26 -8.82
C ASP A 145 -6.70 5.55 -9.17
N VAL A 146 -6.09 6.71 -8.94
CA VAL A 146 -6.67 8.02 -9.28
C VAL A 146 -6.92 8.13 -10.79
N ILE A 147 -5.98 7.67 -11.61
CA ILE A 147 -6.13 7.71 -13.08
C ILE A 147 -7.20 6.70 -13.54
N CYS A 148 -7.21 5.49 -12.99
CA CYS A 148 -8.22 4.48 -13.28
C CYS A 148 -9.63 4.95 -12.89
N GLU A 149 -9.77 5.71 -11.80
CA GLU A 149 -11.04 6.32 -11.41
C GLU A 149 -11.49 7.38 -12.43
N LYS A 150 -10.57 8.21 -12.93
CA LYS A 150 -10.86 9.19 -14.00
C LYS A 150 -11.29 8.49 -15.28
N ILE A 151 -10.55 7.46 -15.72
CA ILE A 151 -10.91 6.64 -16.89
C ILE A 151 -12.30 6.02 -16.71
N SER A 152 -12.60 5.47 -15.53
CA SER A 152 -13.92 4.90 -15.22
C SER A 152 -15.02 5.95 -15.37
N LYS A 153 -14.79 7.18 -14.89
CA LYS A 153 -15.73 8.31 -15.04
C LYS A 153 -15.91 8.70 -16.51
N GLU A 154 -14.85 8.74 -17.31
CA GLU A 154 -14.93 9.05 -18.75
C GLU A 154 -15.77 8.01 -19.50
N ILE A 155 -15.60 6.72 -19.21
CA ILE A 155 -16.44 5.65 -19.76
C ILE A 155 -17.91 5.86 -19.37
N LYS A 156 -18.17 6.12 -18.08
CA LYS A 156 -19.52 6.35 -17.54
C LYS A 156 -20.20 7.60 -18.10
N ASN A 157 -19.41 8.60 -18.48
CA ASN A 157 -19.86 9.87 -19.07
C ASN A 157 -19.92 9.84 -20.62
N GLU A 158 -19.83 8.65 -21.24
CA GLU A 158 -19.95 8.46 -22.69
C GLU A 158 -18.81 9.05 -23.53
N VAL A 159 -17.72 9.50 -22.91
CA VAL A 159 -16.55 10.06 -23.61
C VAL A 159 -15.94 9.03 -24.56
N LEU A 160 -15.87 7.77 -24.11
CA LEU A 160 -15.38 6.62 -24.88
C LEU A 160 -16.49 5.87 -25.64
N GLY A 161 -17.69 6.47 -25.73
CA GLY A 161 -18.79 5.97 -26.55
C GLY A 161 -19.95 5.32 -25.78
N LYS A 162 -21.17 5.53 -26.29
CA LYS A 162 -22.43 5.09 -25.66
C LYS A 162 -22.57 3.57 -25.53
N LYS A 163 -22.09 2.82 -26.54
CA LYS A 163 -22.11 1.35 -26.52
C LYS A 163 -21.23 0.81 -25.40
N LEU A 164 -20.03 1.37 -25.24
CA LEU A 164 -19.10 0.96 -24.19
C LEU A 164 -19.70 1.20 -22.80
N LYS A 165 -20.26 2.39 -22.55
CA LYS A 165 -20.96 2.71 -21.29
C LYS A 165 -22.00 1.66 -20.93
N LYS A 166 -22.87 1.29 -21.88
CA LYS A 166 -23.94 0.30 -21.66
C LYS A 166 -23.41 -1.05 -21.21
N TYR A 167 -22.31 -1.51 -21.77
CA TYR A 167 -21.68 -2.77 -21.37
C TYR A 167 -20.91 -2.62 -20.06
N PHE A 168 -20.21 -1.51 -19.87
CA PHE A 168 -19.42 -1.22 -18.67
C PHE A 168 -20.27 -1.23 -17.39
N PHE A 169 -21.50 -0.70 -17.43
CA PHE A 169 -22.43 -0.75 -16.29
C PHE A 169 -22.93 -2.15 -15.93
N GLN A 170 -22.76 -3.14 -16.81
CA GLN A 170 -23.11 -4.54 -16.52
C GLN A 170 -21.98 -5.30 -15.81
N LEU A 171 -20.78 -4.73 -15.76
CA LEU A 171 -19.65 -5.29 -15.02
C LEU A 171 -19.77 -5.01 -13.53
N ASN A 172 -19.26 -5.91 -12.71
CA ASN A 172 -19.09 -5.65 -11.29
C ASN A 172 -17.97 -4.61 -11.05
N ARG A 173 -17.79 -4.17 -9.80
CA ARG A 173 -16.82 -3.11 -9.47
C ARG A 173 -15.38 -3.48 -9.81
N GLU A 174 -14.94 -4.68 -9.44
CA GLU A 174 -13.59 -5.17 -9.68
C GLU A 174 -13.30 -5.28 -11.18
N GLU A 175 -14.26 -5.77 -11.96
CA GLU A 175 -14.16 -5.84 -13.42
C GLU A 175 -14.11 -4.45 -14.06
N GLN A 176 -14.88 -3.47 -13.55
CA GLN A 176 -14.79 -2.08 -14.02
C GLN A 176 -13.41 -1.48 -13.74
N GLU A 177 -12.86 -1.72 -12.55
CA GLU A 177 -11.51 -1.29 -12.16
C GLU A 177 -10.45 -1.93 -13.06
N TYR A 178 -10.58 -3.23 -13.36
CA TYR A 178 -9.68 -3.94 -14.26
C TYR A 178 -9.72 -3.41 -15.69
N ILE A 179 -10.93 -3.13 -16.24
CA ILE A 179 -11.04 -2.51 -17.56
C ILE A 179 -10.40 -1.12 -17.58
N SER A 180 -10.59 -0.30 -16.53
CA SER A 180 -9.89 0.98 -16.41
C SER A 180 -8.37 0.81 -16.41
N LEU A 181 -7.85 -0.22 -15.74
CA LEU A 181 -6.42 -0.54 -15.71
C LEU A 181 -5.88 -0.94 -17.09
N LEU A 182 -6.65 -1.68 -17.90
CA LEU A 182 -6.26 -2.00 -19.28
C LEU A 182 -6.16 -0.74 -20.15
N VAL A 183 -7.10 0.21 -20.00
CA VAL A 183 -7.05 1.49 -20.70
C VAL A 183 -5.85 2.33 -20.24
N TYR A 184 -5.59 2.36 -18.93
CA TYR A 184 -4.39 2.98 -18.35
C TYR A 184 -3.11 2.41 -18.98
N ASN A 185 -3.01 1.08 -19.07
CA ASN A 185 -1.85 0.40 -19.66
C ASN A 185 -1.64 0.78 -21.14
N GLN A 186 -2.71 0.98 -21.90
CA GLN A 186 -2.58 1.45 -23.29
C GLN A 186 -2.09 2.89 -23.36
N GLN A 187 -2.75 3.79 -22.63
CA GLN A 187 -2.54 5.23 -22.77
C GLN A 187 -1.21 5.71 -22.18
N ILE A 188 -0.80 5.13 -21.04
CA ILE A 188 0.32 5.65 -20.26
C ILE A 188 1.56 4.75 -20.43
N ASN A 189 1.37 3.44 -20.38
CA ASN A 189 2.48 2.48 -20.53
C ASN A 189 2.77 2.11 -21.99
N SER A 190 2.06 2.73 -22.95
CA SER A 190 2.20 2.47 -24.40
C SER A 190 2.11 0.99 -24.78
N VAL A 191 1.31 0.22 -24.03
CA VAL A 191 1.05 -1.18 -24.36
C VAL A 191 0.17 -1.23 -25.60
N ASN A 192 0.62 -1.96 -26.63
CA ASN A 192 -0.14 -2.13 -27.86
C ASN A 192 -1.55 -2.73 -27.58
N CYS A 193 -2.54 -2.24 -28.31
CA CYS A 193 -3.95 -2.61 -28.16
C CYS A 193 -4.19 -4.13 -28.28
N MET A 194 -3.56 -4.83 -29.24
CA MET A 194 -3.67 -6.28 -29.36
C MET A 194 -3.09 -7.03 -28.16
N LYS A 195 -2.01 -6.50 -27.55
CA LYS A 195 -1.47 -7.06 -26.31
C LYS A 195 -2.46 -6.86 -25.16
N ASN A 196 -3.11 -5.70 -25.05
CA ASN A 196 -4.16 -5.45 -24.06
C ASN A 196 -5.43 -6.28 -24.31
N LEU A 197 -5.81 -6.49 -25.57
CA LEU A 197 -6.89 -7.42 -25.93
C LEU A 197 -6.59 -8.80 -25.38
N LYS A 198 -5.37 -9.32 -25.62
CA LYS A 198 -4.94 -10.61 -25.09
C LYS A 198 -4.99 -10.66 -23.56
N ILE A 199 -4.41 -9.67 -22.88
CA ILE A 199 -4.41 -9.59 -21.41
C ILE A 199 -5.84 -9.53 -20.85
N GLY A 200 -6.72 -8.77 -21.49
CA GLY A 200 -8.13 -8.67 -21.09
C GLY A 200 -8.88 -9.98 -21.28
N VAL A 201 -8.70 -10.64 -22.42
CA VAL A 201 -9.34 -11.93 -22.72
C VAL A 201 -8.87 -12.98 -21.72
N GLN A 202 -7.56 -13.08 -21.45
CA GLN A 202 -7.00 -14.04 -20.49
C GLN A 202 -7.46 -13.79 -19.05
N TYR A 203 -7.76 -12.55 -18.67
CA TYR A 203 -8.30 -12.25 -17.35
C TYR A 203 -9.74 -12.78 -17.18
N PHE A 204 -10.63 -12.51 -18.13
CA PHE A 204 -12.02 -12.98 -18.02
C PHE A 204 -12.18 -14.48 -18.36
N PHE A 205 -11.28 -14.99 -19.21
CA PHE A 205 -11.31 -16.32 -19.79
C PHE A 205 -9.89 -16.92 -19.74
N TYR A 206 -9.49 -17.39 -18.56
CA TYR A 206 -8.14 -17.89 -18.31
C TYR A 206 -7.69 -18.98 -19.32
N ASP A 207 -8.59 -19.91 -19.64
CA ASP A 207 -8.34 -21.01 -20.59
C ASP A 207 -8.64 -20.65 -22.06
N SER A 208 -8.66 -19.36 -22.40
CA SER A 208 -8.89 -18.91 -23.77
C SER A 208 -7.63 -19.03 -24.63
N ILE A 209 -7.84 -19.25 -25.92
CA ILE A 209 -6.77 -19.32 -26.91
C ILE A 209 -7.06 -18.33 -28.03
N ILE A 210 -6.07 -17.50 -28.36
CA ILE A 210 -6.17 -16.46 -29.39
C ILE A 210 -5.31 -16.85 -30.58
N TYR A 211 -5.93 -16.96 -31.74
CA TYR A 211 -5.32 -17.31 -33.01
C TYR A 211 -5.37 -16.12 -33.96
N LYS A 212 -4.33 -15.98 -34.79
CA LYS A 212 -4.31 -15.08 -35.93
C LYS A 212 -4.38 -15.93 -37.20
N GLU A 213 -5.40 -15.71 -38.02
CA GLU A 213 -5.59 -16.48 -39.24
C GLU A 213 -4.47 -16.16 -40.24
N LYS A 214 -3.75 -17.19 -40.72
CA LYS A 214 -2.60 -17.01 -41.63
C LYS A 214 -3.05 -16.56 -43.01
N LYS A 215 -4.21 -17.05 -43.48
CA LYS A 215 -4.72 -16.77 -44.84
C LYS A 215 -5.52 -15.48 -44.92
N GLN A 216 -6.21 -15.09 -43.85
CA GLN A 216 -7.03 -13.88 -43.74
C GLN A 216 -6.43 -12.98 -42.67
N LYS A 217 -5.51 -12.10 -43.08
CA LYS A 217 -4.74 -11.24 -42.16
C LYS A 217 -5.60 -10.34 -41.25
N ASN A 218 -6.87 -10.13 -41.64
CA ASN A 218 -7.82 -9.28 -40.93
C ASN A 218 -8.71 -10.04 -39.94
N LYS A 219 -8.48 -11.33 -39.68
CA LYS A 219 -9.29 -12.11 -38.72
C LYS A 219 -8.49 -12.56 -37.51
N ILE A 220 -9.05 -12.29 -36.34
CA ILE A 220 -8.62 -12.83 -35.05
C ILE A 220 -9.68 -13.82 -34.60
N ILE A 221 -9.23 -15.01 -34.20
CA ILE A 221 -10.12 -16.06 -33.70
C ILE A 221 -9.81 -16.26 -32.22
N ILE A 222 -10.84 -16.28 -31.39
CA ILE A 222 -10.73 -16.59 -29.96
C ILE A 222 -11.54 -17.85 -29.67
N TYR A 223 -10.88 -18.85 -29.10
CA TYR A 223 -11.56 -19.95 -28.41
C TYR A 223 -11.73 -19.59 -26.94
N ILE A 224 -12.93 -19.83 -26.40
CA ILE A 224 -13.27 -19.64 -25.00
C ILE A 224 -13.94 -20.91 -24.48
N ASN A 225 -13.29 -21.57 -23.51
CA ASN A 225 -13.86 -22.70 -22.79
C ASN A 225 -14.86 -22.26 -21.70
N LYS A 226 -15.90 -21.51 -22.11
CA LYS A 226 -17.05 -21.12 -21.27
C LYS A 226 -18.30 -21.05 -22.13
N GLU A 227 -19.45 -21.11 -21.48
CA GLU A 227 -20.73 -20.90 -22.15
C GLU A 227 -20.88 -19.50 -22.72
N LYS A 228 -21.64 -19.41 -23.82
CA LYS A 228 -22.01 -18.13 -24.43
C LYS A 228 -23.14 -17.48 -23.65
N SER A 229 -22.82 -16.92 -22.50
CA SER A 229 -23.77 -16.16 -21.68
C SER A 229 -23.80 -14.67 -22.08
N LYS A 230 -24.85 -13.97 -21.64
CA LYS A 230 -24.95 -12.50 -21.79
C LYS A 230 -23.78 -11.79 -21.12
N GLU A 231 -23.40 -12.23 -19.92
CA GLU A 231 -22.29 -11.68 -19.15
C GLU A 231 -20.95 -11.85 -19.88
N ASN A 232 -20.65 -13.06 -20.35
CA ASN A 232 -19.42 -13.36 -21.07
C ASN A 232 -19.35 -12.60 -22.40
N THR A 233 -20.48 -12.49 -23.10
CA THR A 233 -20.57 -11.70 -24.33
C THR A 233 -20.33 -10.21 -24.07
N THR A 234 -20.86 -9.67 -22.98
CA THR A 234 -20.63 -8.28 -22.55
C THR A 234 -19.14 -8.02 -22.29
N LYS A 235 -18.46 -8.91 -21.55
CA LYS A 235 -17.01 -8.81 -21.27
C LYS A 235 -16.19 -8.75 -22.55
N LEU A 236 -16.45 -9.65 -23.50
CA LEU A 236 -15.78 -9.61 -24.80
C LEU A 236 -16.09 -8.35 -25.61
N LYS A 237 -17.35 -7.90 -25.62
CA LYS A 237 -17.73 -6.70 -26.38
C LYS A 237 -17.04 -5.44 -25.87
N ILE A 238 -16.77 -5.34 -24.57
CA ILE A 238 -15.98 -4.25 -24.00
C ILE A 238 -14.55 -4.28 -24.54
N LEU A 239 -13.92 -5.46 -24.51
CA LEU A 239 -12.56 -5.63 -25.01
C LEU A 239 -12.45 -5.37 -26.52
N GLU A 240 -13.45 -5.81 -27.29
CA GLU A 240 -13.55 -5.53 -28.72
C GLU A 240 -13.65 -4.03 -29.00
N LEU A 241 -14.52 -3.32 -28.29
CA LEU A 241 -14.72 -1.87 -28.46
C LEU A 241 -13.49 -1.04 -28.08
N LEU A 242 -12.72 -1.51 -27.09
CA LEU A 242 -11.55 -0.78 -26.57
C LEU A 242 -10.26 -1.10 -27.31
N PHE A 243 -10.06 -2.36 -27.70
CA PHE A 243 -8.72 -2.88 -28.02
C PHE A 243 -8.62 -3.58 -29.38
N LEU A 244 -9.73 -3.86 -30.07
CA LEU A 244 -9.64 -4.43 -31.42
C LEU A 244 -9.21 -3.34 -32.41
N GLU A 245 -8.12 -3.58 -33.13
CA GLU A 245 -7.63 -2.66 -34.15
C GLU A 245 -8.62 -2.50 -35.32
N PHE A 246 -8.64 -1.31 -35.91
CA PHE A 246 -9.49 -1.02 -37.06
C PHE A 246 -9.17 -1.95 -38.24
N GLY A 247 -10.21 -2.45 -38.89
CA GLY A 247 -10.09 -3.37 -40.04
C GLY A 247 -9.87 -4.84 -39.65
N LEU A 248 -9.79 -5.15 -38.35
CA LEU A 248 -9.81 -6.53 -37.87
C LEU A 248 -11.24 -6.96 -37.51
N GLU A 249 -11.53 -8.24 -37.74
CA GLU A 249 -12.76 -8.90 -37.34
C GLU A 249 -12.47 -9.93 -36.25
N LEU A 250 -13.28 -9.90 -35.19
CA LEU A 250 -13.19 -10.84 -34.09
C LEU A 250 -14.20 -11.98 -34.27
N LYS A 251 -13.70 -13.20 -34.40
CA LYS A 251 -14.51 -14.42 -34.42
C LYS A 251 -14.32 -15.20 -33.12
N VAL A 252 -15.41 -15.62 -32.50
CA VAL A 252 -15.38 -16.26 -31.17
C VAL A 252 -16.06 -17.62 -31.24
N PHE A 253 -15.37 -18.65 -30.75
CA PHE A 253 -15.87 -19.99 -30.54
C PHE A 253 -16.01 -20.23 -29.03
N TRP A 254 -17.21 -20.64 -28.62
CA TRP A 254 -17.58 -20.90 -27.22
C TRP A 254 -17.77 -22.39 -27.03
N GLU A 255 -17.41 -22.89 -25.84
CA GLU A 255 -17.56 -24.29 -25.38
C GLU A 255 -16.73 -25.29 -26.21
N ASN A 256 -17.06 -25.42 -27.49
CA ASN A 256 -16.44 -26.35 -28.41
C ASN A 256 -15.17 -25.78 -29.03
N HIS A 257 -14.05 -26.50 -28.87
CA HIS A 257 -12.79 -26.15 -29.52
C HIS A 257 -12.93 -26.36 -31.03
N PHE A 258 -12.35 -25.47 -31.85
CA PHE A 258 -12.26 -25.71 -33.29
C PHE A 258 -10.96 -26.46 -33.59
N GLY A 259 -11.02 -27.49 -34.42
CA GLY A 259 -9.83 -28.25 -34.83
C GLY A 259 -8.98 -27.39 -35.75
N VAL A 260 -7.71 -27.18 -35.40
CA VAL A 260 -6.76 -26.55 -36.32
C VAL A 260 -6.23 -27.66 -37.23
N VAL A 261 -6.57 -27.63 -38.52
CA VAL A 261 -6.02 -28.56 -39.52
C VAL A 261 -4.51 -28.32 -39.65
N SER A 262 -3.73 -28.98 -38.80
CA SER A 262 -2.24 -29.10 -38.77
C SER A 262 -1.69 -29.41 -37.36
N VAL A 263 -2.53 -29.55 -36.33
CA VAL A 263 -2.09 -29.91 -34.97
C VAL A 263 -2.90 -31.13 -34.49
N ASP A 264 -2.29 -32.31 -34.54
CA ASP A 264 -2.90 -33.60 -34.21
C ASP A 264 -3.54 -33.65 -32.81
N GLU A 265 -3.06 -32.82 -31.89
CA GLU A 265 -3.52 -32.73 -30.50
C GLU A 265 -4.90 -32.07 -30.34
N THR A 266 -5.42 -31.38 -31.35
CA THR A 266 -6.70 -30.64 -31.29
C THR A 266 -7.90 -31.42 -31.85
N VAL A 267 -7.71 -32.67 -32.26
CA VAL A 267 -8.74 -33.49 -32.91
C VAL A 267 -9.32 -34.53 -31.93
N LYS A 268 -10.29 -34.14 -31.10
CA LYS A 268 -11.25 -35.09 -30.50
C LYS A 268 -12.54 -35.08 -31.31
N ILE A 269 -12.88 -36.23 -31.86
CA ILE A 269 -13.74 -36.41 -33.05
C ILE A 269 -15.23 -36.03 -32.84
N ASP A 270 -15.69 -35.75 -31.63
CA ASP A 270 -17.13 -35.52 -31.36
C ASP A 270 -17.53 -34.07 -30.98
N GLU A 271 -16.60 -33.11 -30.90
CA GLU A 271 -16.89 -31.74 -30.40
C GLU A 271 -16.26 -30.61 -31.25
N ILE A 272 -16.01 -30.84 -32.54
CA ILE A 272 -15.28 -29.89 -33.38
C ILE A 272 -16.20 -29.12 -34.32
N ALA A 273 -16.19 -27.79 -34.20
CA ALA A 273 -16.62 -26.92 -35.28
C ALA A 273 -15.51 -26.88 -36.36
N VAL A 274 -15.79 -27.43 -37.54
CA VAL A 274 -14.85 -27.42 -38.68
C VAL A 274 -14.85 -26.03 -39.32
N PHE A 275 -13.66 -25.47 -39.54
CA PHE A 275 -13.46 -24.14 -40.12
C PHE A 275 -12.51 -24.14 -41.31
#